data_AF-A0A5E7XSV7-F1
#
_entry.id   AF-A0A5E7XSV7-F1
#
_cell.length_a   1.000
_cell.length_b   1.000
_cell.length_c   1.000
_cell.angle_alpha   90.00
_cell.angle_beta   90.00
_cell.angle_gamma   90.00
#
_symmetry.space_group_name_H-M   'P 1'
#
loop_
_entity.id
_entity.type
_entity.pdbx_description
1 polymer ?
#
loop_
_entity_poly.entity_id
_entity_poly.type
_entity_poly.pdbx_seq_one_letter_code
_entity_poly.pdbx_strand_id
1 'polypeptide(L)'
;MPGLQTNDGGFRHQKLAEFLERWPVAALRSMTLEEYSNVGSKDTFCYWIEFETDSLGRIQGRPSNKFGIWKRKSDKPIIGIDFLTDGEYAWYKKYGQSAGESFETIKSHVIAVADSSDQGDFKAIDGIELDNLTKWKIAFLYSNYRLFPVYKKVSVRTIARYFDHPNYEKGRFSDLSTFLVAQKPDGKDFFDFASRHYDLLTMKAERSYYLIGSKYGNGADMLPQFLQRSVIATGFFWNEEGFGDLYGHSRQKIKNWCDKHLDNTQEKFNAGRQALSYFLGLKEGDIIAIKAFGSYGRLTIAAYAQVKAVDGKIYEHDPDGLGHIIHVEFLETGLWRELGLNYANTIHEIIPGLEKGHFEQIFGSYSQLESFDIQDESVSVVEDELRTRINEKSVEPQQRTVSYSTIVGKTHNIIQVSFARHLLKLYPEDAVITESGYVDIIRESKTSIYLYEVKPFNSAHQCVRAGIGQLLDYCHSSANKSKVKHLIIVGTPSPTEADLKFIEFIKSSLKVSFEYIAFNPGKANVLENHP
;
A
#
# COMPACT_ATOMS: atom_id res chain seq x y z
N MET A 1 -13.63 -8.57 12.94
CA MET A 1 -14.46 -9.77 12.69
C MET A 1 -13.60 -10.88 12.07
N PRO A 2 -13.96 -12.17 12.20
CA PRO A 2 -13.04 -13.27 12.53
C PRO A 2 -12.23 -13.81 11.33
N GLY A 3 -11.02 -14.31 11.61
CA GLY A 3 -10.39 -15.39 10.83
C GLY A 3 -9.01 -15.13 10.26
N LEU A 4 -8.00 -14.95 11.11
CA LEU A 4 -6.61 -15.23 10.72
C LEU A 4 -6.47 -16.75 10.47
N GLN A 5 -6.21 -17.08 9.21
CA GLN A 5 -5.80 -18.38 8.64
C GLN A 5 -6.75 -19.58 8.78
N THR A 6 -7.52 -19.87 7.72
CA THR A 6 -7.83 -21.25 7.27
C THR A 6 -8.23 -21.28 5.77
N ASN A 7 -7.41 -21.87 4.89
CA ASN A 7 -7.82 -22.49 3.59
C ASN A 7 -8.49 -21.67 2.45
N ASP A 8 -8.26 -20.36 2.27
CA ASP A 8 -8.85 -19.62 1.11
C ASP A 8 -8.34 -20.11 -0.26
N GLY A 9 -7.06 -20.52 -0.37
CA GLY A 9 -6.55 -21.17 -1.58
C GLY A 9 -7.33 -22.45 -1.92
N GLY A 10 -7.47 -23.36 -0.96
CA GLY A 10 -8.18 -24.64 -1.14
C GLY A 10 -9.63 -24.46 -1.59
N PHE A 11 -10.35 -23.49 -0.99
CA PHE A 11 -11.72 -23.14 -1.42
C PHE A 11 -11.76 -22.63 -2.87
N ARG A 12 -10.83 -21.75 -3.27
CA ARG A 12 -10.76 -21.23 -4.64
C ARG A 12 -10.39 -22.32 -5.65
N HIS A 13 -9.48 -23.23 -5.29
CA HIS A 13 -9.18 -24.42 -6.10
C HIS A 13 -10.42 -25.32 -6.27
N GLN A 14 -11.17 -25.58 -5.20
CA GLN A 14 -12.42 -26.33 -5.25
C GLN A 14 -13.47 -25.65 -6.13
N LYS A 15 -13.67 -24.34 -5.98
CA LYS A 15 -14.63 -23.59 -6.79
C LYS A 15 -14.32 -23.63 -8.28
N LEU A 16 -13.04 -23.64 -8.66
CA LEU A 16 -12.65 -23.82 -10.06
C LEU A 16 -13.02 -25.22 -10.55
N ALA A 17 -12.78 -26.25 -9.74
CA ALA A 17 -13.15 -27.62 -10.08
C ALA A 17 -14.67 -27.79 -10.24
N GLU A 18 -15.47 -27.26 -9.31
CA GLU A 18 -16.94 -27.26 -9.40
C GLU A 18 -17.44 -26.57 -10.68
N PHE A 19 -16.84 -25.43 -11.04
CA PHE A 19 -17.18 -24.75 -12.30
C PHE A 19 -16.87 -25.61 -13.52
N LEU A 20 -15.68 -26.21 -13.59
CA LEU A 20 -15.25 -27.04 -14.72
C LEU A 20 -16.01 -28.37 -14.82
N GLU A 21 -16.49 -28.90 -13.69
CA GLU A 21 -17.38 -30.06 -13.64
C GLU A 21 -18.77 -29.72 -14.21
N ARG A 22 -19.33 -28.56 -13.84
CA ARG A 22 -20.64 -28.12 -14.33
C ARG A 22 -20.62 -27.62 -15.77
N TRP A 23 -19.54 -26.95 -16.16
CA TRP A 23 -19.36 -26.34 -17.47
C TRP A 23 -18.05 -26.80 -18.10
N PRO A 24 -17.89 -28.07 -18.47
CA PRO A 24 -16.78 -28.48 -19.32
C PRO A 24 -16.96 -27.89 -20.73
N VAL A 25 -15.87 -27.78 -21.49
CA VAL A 25 -15.91 -27.29 -22.89
C VAL A 25 -16.96 -28.01 -23.74
N ALA A 26 -17.14 -29.32 -23.53
CA ALA A 26 -18.17 -30.11 -24.22
C ALA A 26 -19.60 -29.63 -23.91
N ALA A 27 -19.90 -29.26 -22.66
CA ALA A 27 -21.20 -28.74 -22.27
C ALA A 27 -21.49 -27.38 -22.91
N LEU A 28 -20.46 -26.55 -23.13
CA LEU A 28 -20.62 -25.27 -23.85
C LEU A 28 -21.14 -25.46 -25.27
N ARG A 29 -20.79 -26.57 -25.93
CA ARG A 29 -21.22 -26.86 -27.32
C ARG A 29 -22.71 -27.20 -27.41
N SER A 30 -23.26 -27.86 -26.39
CA SER A 30 -24.69 -28.21 -26.32
C SER A 30 -25.56 -27.22 -25.53
N MET A 31 -24.96 -26.22 -24.87
CA MET A 31 -25.65 -25.23 -24.04
C MET A 31 -26.78 -24.51 -24.79
N THR A 32 -27.96 -24.40 -24.16
CA THR A 32 -29.10 -23.62 -24.67
C THR A 32 -29.05 -22.15 -24.23
N LEU A 33 -29.91 -21.31 -24.79
CA LEU A 33 -30.01 -19.89 -24.41
C LEU A 33 -30.48 -19.72 -22.95
N GLU A 34 -31.39 -20.58 -22.49
CA GLU A 34 -31.88 -20.59 -21.11
C GLU A 34 -30.79 -21.02 -20.12
N GLU A 35 -29.98 -22.02 -20.50
CA GLU A 35 -28.82 -22.46 -19.72
C GLU A 35 -27.70 -21.40 -19.71
N TYR A 36 -27.59 -20.59 -20.77
CA TYR A 36 -26.65 -19.48 -20.82
C TYR A 36 -27.07 -18.33 -19.90
N SER A 37 -28.34 -17.92 -19.97
CA SER A 37 -28.89 -16.81 -19.20
C SER A 37 -30.38 -16.99 -18.93
N ASN A 38 -30.76 -17.08 -17.65
CA ASN A 38 -32.15 -17.13 -17.21
C ASN A 38 -32.34 -16.40 -15.87
N VAL A 39 -33.46 -15.69 -15.73
CA VAL A 39 -33.79 -14.95 -14.50
C VAL A 39 -34.30 -15.94 -13.45
N GLY A 40 -33.76 -15.85 -12.23
CA GLY A 40 -34.17 -16.69 -11.11
C GLY A 40 -33.47 -18.05 -11.03
N SER A 41 -32.78 -18.47 -12.09
CA SER A 41 -31.90 -19.65 -12.04
C SER A 41 -30.49 -19.26 -11.58
N LYS A 42 -29.98 -19.96 -10.57
CA LYS A 42 -28.57 -19.89 -10.17
C LYS A 42 -27.68 -20.83 -10.99
N ASP A 43 -28.28 -21.75 -11.74
CA ASP A 43 -27.56 -22.71 -12.55
C ASP A 43 -27.55 -22.30 -14.03
N THR A 44 -27.04 -21.09 -14.30
CA THR A 44 -26.81 -20.60 -15.67
C THR A 44 -25.35 -20.22 -15.83
N PHE A 45 -24.82 -20.33 -17.04
CA PHE A 45 -23.41 -20.03 -17.30
C PHE A 45 -23.05 -18.61 -16.87
N CYS A 46 -23.89 -17.62 -17.20
CA CYS A 46 -23.68 -16.23 -16.78
C CYS A 46 -23.70 -16.07 -15.25
N TYR A 47 -24.60 -16.77 -14.54
CA TYR A 47 -24.66 -16.73 -13.08
C TYR A 47 -23.42 -17.34 -12.45
N TRP A 48 -22.96 -18.48 -12.95
CA TRP A 48 -21.74 -19.14 -12.45
C TRP A 48 -20.49 -18.26 -12.61
N ILE A 49 -20.34 -17.61 -13.77
CA ILE A 49 -19.22 -16.70 -14.04
C ILE A 49 -19.25 -15.47 -13.12
N GLU A 50 -20.44 -14.94 -12.83
CA GLU A 50 -20.56 -13.71 -12.04
C GLU A 50 -20.55 -13.92 -10.53
N PHE A 51 -21.25 -14.95 -10.05
CA PHE A 51 -21.56 -15.13 -8.64
C PHE A 51 -20.89 -16.36 -8.05
N GLU A 52 -21.04 -17.55 -8.66
CA GLU A 52 -20.46 -18.78 -8.08
C GLU A 52 -18.93 -18.78 -8.11
N THR A 53 -18.34 -18.11 -9.10
CA THR A 53 -16.89 -17.97 -9.23
C THR A 53 -16.36 -16.60 -8.75
N ASP A 54 -17.11 -15.87 -7.91
CA ASP A 54 -16.70 -14.54 -7.41
C ASP A 54 -15.33 -14.57 -6.72
N SER A 55 -15.06 -15.62 -5.95
CA SER A 55 -13.77 -15.84 -5.26
C SER A 55 -12.59 -16.06 -6.21
N LEU A 56 -12.86 -16.38 -7.47
CA LEU A 56 -11.86 -16.55 -8.52
C LEU A 56 -11.63 -15.26 -9.32
N GLY A 57 -11.96 -14.10 -8.76
CA GLY A 57 -11.86 -12.79 -9.41
C GLY A 57 -13.23 -12.21 -9.77
N ARG A 58 -13.63 -11.16 -9.04
CA ARG A 58 -14.95 -10.55 -9.13
C ARG A 58 -15.18 -9.78 -10.43
N ILE A 59 -16.35 -9.99 -11.06
CA ILE A 59 -16.86 -9.20 -12.21
C ILE A 59 -18.26 -8.60 -11.98
N GLN A 60 -18.73 -8.62 -10.74
CA GLN A 60 -20.01 -8.03 -10.30
C GLN A 60 -20.03 -6.50 -10.43
N GLY A 61 -21.22 -5.90 -10.24
CA GLY A 61 -21.41 -4.45 -10.20
C GLY A 61 -21.52 -3.77 -11.58
N ARG A 62 -21.56 -4.56 -12.65
CA ARG A 62 -21.87 -4.09 -14.02
C ARG A 62 -23.15 -4.75 -14.53
N PRO A 63 -23.97 -4.07 -15.36
CA PRO A 63 -25.19 -4.63 -15.90
C PRO A 63 -24.95 -5.92 -16.71
N SER A 64 -26.02 -6.71 -16.88
CA SER A 64 -25.97 -8.00 -17.60
C SER A 64 -25.62 -7.88 -19.09
N ASN A 65 -25.64 -6.67 -19.67
CA ASN A 65 -25.21 -6.45 -21.05
C ASN A 65 -23.76 -6.90 -21.31
N LYS A 66 -22.89 -6.99 -20.30
CA LYS A 66 -21.53 -7.57 -20.42
C LYS A 66 -21.49 -9.01 -20.95
N PHE A 67 -22.62 -9.73 -20.93
CA PHE A 67 -22.73 -11.09 -21.47
C PHE A 67 -23.17 -11.13 -22.95
N GLY A 68 -23.37 -9.98 -23.59
CA GLY A 68 -23.72 -9.88 -25.01
C GLY A 68 -25.20 -10.10 -25.30
N ILE A 69 -25.78 -11.17 -24.76
CA ILE A 69 -27.21 -11.47 -24.71
C ILE A 69 -27.61 -11.83 -23.28
N TRP A 70 -28.77 -11.35 -22.80
CA TRP A 70 -29.24 -11.63 -21.45
C TRP A 70 -30.77 -11.66 -21.37
N LYS A 71 -31.30 -12.44 -20.44
CA LYS A 71 -32.74 -12.48 -20.15
C LYS A 71 -33.12 -11.26 -19.32
N ARG A 72 -34.23 -10.62 -19.69
CA ARG A 72 -34.71 -9.39 -19.06
C ARG A 72 -35.41 -9.71 -17.74
N LYS A 73 -35.04 -8.97 -16.69
CA LYS A 73 -35.71 -9.04 -15.37
C LYS A 73 -36.99 -8.18 -15.30
N SER A 74 -37.11 -7.20 -16.20
CA SER A 74 -38.24 -6.28 -16.23
C SER A 74 -38.49 -5.79 -17.65
N ASP A 75 -39.73 -5.43 -17.93
CA ASP A 75 -40.17 -4.92 -19.24
C ASP A 75 -39.74 -3.46 -19.51
N LYS A 76 -38.99 -2.85 -18.60
CA LYS A 76 -38.48 -1.48 -18.75
C LYS A 76 -37.78 -1.28 -20.10
N PRO A 77 -38.05 -0.18 -20.82
CA PRO A 77 -37.45 0.08 -22.12
C PRO A 77 -35.93 0.01 -22.06
N ILE A 78 -35.32 -0.61 -23.06
CA ILE A 78 -33.86 -0.60 -23.20
C ILE A 78 -33.47 0.74 -23.81
N ILE A 79 -32.69 1.51 -23.06
CA ILE A 79 -32.19 2.81 -23.50
C ILE A 79 -30.80 2.57 -24.12
N GLY A 80 -30.73 2.61 -25.46
CA GLY A 80 -29.48 2.50 -26.21
C GLY A 80 -29.71 2.03 -27.64
N ILE A 81 -29.15 2.75 -28.63
CA ILE A 81 -29.35 2.49 -30.06
C ILE A 81 -28.74 1.16 -30.55
N ASP A 82 -27.86 0.57 -29.75
CA ASP A 82 -27.10 -0.63 -30.11
C ASP A 82 -27.75 -1.94 -29.64
N PHE A 83 -28.91 -1.87 -28.98
CA PHE A 83 -29.58 -3.04 -28.42
C PHE A 83 -30.84 -3.43 -29.21
N LEU A 84 -31.05 -4.72 -29.35
CA LEU A 84 -32.29 -5.32 -29.81
C LEU A 84 -32.93 -6.13 -28.68
N THR A 85 -34.24 -6.35 -28.76
CA THR A 85 -35.01 -7.12 -27.78
C THR A 85 -36.22 -7.73 -28.46
N ASP A 86 -36.58 -8.96 -28.09
CA ASP A 86 -37.85 -9.61 -28.46
C ASP A 86 -38.92 -9.48 -27.36
N GLY A 87 -38.54 -8.95 -26.21
CA GLY A 87 -39.39 -8.78 -25.02
C GLY A 87 -38.88 -9.62 -23.85
N GLU A 88 -38.37 -10.82 -24.12
CA GLU A 88 -37.83 -11.75 -23.12
C GLU A 88 -36.32 -11.60 -22.97
N TYR A 89 -35.60 -11.55 -24.10
CA TYR A 89 -34.16 -11.39 -24.17
C TYR A 89 -33.79 -10.04 -24.78
N ALA A 90 -32.59 -9.60 -24.42
CA ALA A 90 -31.96 -8.40 -24.95
C ALA A 90 -30.54 -8.71 -25.37
N TRP A 91 -30.06 -8.10 -26.46
CA TRP A 91 -28.72 -8.33 -26.98
C TRP A 91 -28.18 -7.13 -27.74
N TYR A 92 -26.86 -7.08 -27.97
CA TYR A 92 -26.30 -6.10 -28.89
C TYR A 92 -26.57 -6.47 -30.35
N LYS A 93 -27.02 -5.50 -31.16
CA LYS A 93 -27.30 -5.65 -32.60
C LYS A 93 -26.16 -6.28 -33.39
N LYS A 94 -24.91 -6.03 -32.99
CA LYS A 94 -23.72 -6.56 -33.67
C LYS A 94 -23.58 -8.09 -33.59
N TYR A 95 -24.29 -8.75 -32.68
CA TYR A 95 -24.23 -10.21 -32.53
C TYR A 95 -25.30 -10.95 -33.33
N GLY A 96 -26.35 -10.27 -33.80
CA GLY A 96 -27.41 -10.88 -34.62
C GLY A 96 -28.70 -10.06 -34.63
N GLN A 97 -29.62 -10.42 -35.54
CA GLN A 97 -30.93 -9.77 -35.68
C GLN A 97 -32.03 -10.42 -34.81
N SER A 98 -31.76 -11.58 -34.22
CA SER A 98 -32.67 -12.29 -33.32
C SER A 98 -31.94 -12.78 -32.06
N ALA A 99 -32.68 -13.13 -31.02
CA ALA A 99 -32.12 -13.73 -29.80
C ALA A 99 -31.32 -15.01 -30.11
N GLY A 100 -31.85 -15.88 -30.97
CA GLY A 100 -31.18 -17.13 -31.37
C GLY A 100 -29.89 -16.89 -32.15
N GLU A 101 -29.90 -16.00 -33.14
CA GLU A 101 -28.69 -15.64 -33.90
C GLU A 101 -27.64 -15.00 -33.00
N SER A 102 -28.06 -14.08 -32.12
CA SER A 102 -27.15 -13.44 -31.18
C SER A 102 -26.59 -14.43 -30.17
N PHE A 103 -27.39 -15.40 -29.71
CA PHE A 103 -26.94 -16.45 -28.83
C PHE A 103 -25.87 -17.32 -29.49
N GLU A 104 -26.10 -17.81 -30.70
CA GLU A 104 -25.15 -18.66 -31.40
C GLU A 104 -23.82 -17.92 -31.65
N THR A 105 -23.88 -16.63 -32.02
CA THR A 105 -22.66 -15.80 -32.14
C THR A 105 -21.91 -15.71 -30.81
N ILE A 106 -22.60 -15.38 -29.71
CA ILE A 106 -21.98 -15.27 -28.38
C ILE A 106 -21.43 -16.61 -27.88
N LYS A 107 -22.20 -17.69 -28.04
CA LYS A 107 -21.80 -19.05 -27.72
C LYS A 107 -20.54 -19.45 -28.49
N SER A 108 -20.46 -19.11 -29.78
CA SER A 108 -19.25 -19.35 -30.59
C SER A 108 -18.02 -18.61 -30.02
N HIS A 109 -18.18 -17.37 -29.57
CA HIS A 109 -17.11 -16.62 -28.92
C HIS A 109 -16.71 -17.22 -27.57
N VAL A 110 -17.67 -17.63 -26.74
CA VAL A 110 -17.42 -18.29 -25.44
C VAL A 110 -16.63 -19.57 -25.64
N ILE A 111 -17.04 -20.42 -26.60
CA ILE A 111 -16.33 -21.66 -26.95
C ILE A 111 -14.93 -21.34 -27.46
N ALA A 112 -14.78 -20.37 -28.35
CA ALA A 112 -13.47 -19.98 -28.87
C ALA A 112 -12.51 -19.51 -27.77
N VAL A 113 -13.00 -18.74 -26.77
CA VAL A 113 -12.21 -18.36 -25.59
C VAL A 113 -11.81 -19.60 -24.78
N ALA A 114 -12.76 -20.49 -24.49
CA ALA A 114 -12.51 -21.69 -23.68
C ALA A 114 -11.52 -22.65 -24.35
N ASP A 115 -11.72 -22.96 -25.64
CA ASP A 115 -10.83 -23.81 -26.45
C ASP A 115 -9.42 -23.20 -26.53
N SER A 116 -9.30 -21.91 -26.83
CA SER A 116 -8.01 -21.22 -26.90
C SER A 116 -7.28 -21.25 -25.54
N SER A 117 -8.03 -21.07 -24.45
CA SER A 117 -7.47 -21.13 -23.10
C SER A 117 -7.00 -22.52 -22.69
N ASP A 118 -7.75 -23.56 -23.03
CA ASP A 118 -7.40 -24.96 -22.75
C ASP A 118 -6.15 -25.38 -23.55
N GLN A 119 -6.02 -24.91 -24.79
CA GLN A 119 -4.85 -25.14 -25.63
C GLN A 119 -3.65 -24.27 -25.23
N GLY A 120 -3.87 -23.16 -24.51
CA GLY A 120 -2.84 -22.19 -24.14
C GLY A 120 -2.54 -21.15 -25.23
N ASP A 121 -3.36 -21.05 -26.28
CA ASP A 121 -3.28 -20.00 -27.30
C ASP A 121 -3.98 -18.71 -26.83
N PHE A 122 -3.43 -18.08 -25.79
CA PHE A 122 -4.02 -16.89 -25.22
C PHE A 122 -4.01 -15.68 -26.16
N LYS A 123 -3.14 -15.67 -27.19
CA LYS A 123 -3.05 -14.58 -28.17
C LYS A 123 -4.28 -14.55 -29.09
N ALA A 124 -4.87 -15.71 -29.39
CA ALA A 124 -6.12 -15.79 -30.14
C ALA A 124 -7.28 -15.09 -29.39
N ILE A 125 -7.26 -15.12 -28.05
CA ILE A 125 -8.32 -14.54 -27.20
C ILE A 125 -8.38 -13.02 -27.28
N ASP A 126 -7.26 -12.31 -27.51
CA ASP A 126 -7.25 -10.85 -27.56
C ASP A 126 -8.26 -10.29 -28.56
N GLY A 127 -8.40 -10.95 -29.72
CA GLY A 127 -9.26 -10.54 -30.83
C GLY A 127 -10.73 -10.91 -30.69
N ILE A 128 -11.10 -11.77 -29.73
CA ILE A 128 -12.49 -12.23 -29.59
C ILE A 128 -13.38 -11.10 -29.05
N GLU A 129 -14.52 -10.87 -29.70
CA GLU A 129 -15.46 -9.79 -29.41
C GLU A 129 -16.43 -10.08 -28.25
N LEU A 130 -15.90 -10.21 -27.04
CA LEU A 130 -16.67 -10.23 -25.79
C LEU A 130 -16.27 -9.05 -24.90
N ASP A 131 -17.14 -8.67 -23.95
CA ASP A 131 -16.76 -7.72 -22.90
C ASP A 131 -15.46 -8.18 -22.24
N ASN A 132 -14.55 -7.24 -21.97
CA ASN A 132 -13.21 -7.58 -21.51
C ASN A 132 -13.21 -8.36 -20.18
N LEU A 133 -14.12 -8.04 -19.25
CA LEU A 133 -14.17 -8.74 -17.97
C LEU A 133 -14.67 -10.18 -18.16
N THR A 134 -15.79 -10.33 -18.87
CA THR A 134 -16.39 -11.64 -19.18
C THR A 134 -15.39 -12.51 -19.94
N LYS A 135 -14.76 -11.96 -20.98
CA LYS A 135 -13.77 -12.65 -21.82
C LYS A 135 -12.63 -13.24 -21.00
N TRP A 136 -11.96 -12.41 -20.21
CA TRP A 136 -10.77 -12.86 -19.48
C TRP A 136 -11.11 -13.66 -18.22
N LYS A 137 -12.32 -13.51 -17.68
CA LYS A 137 -12.85 -14.41 -16.65
C LYS A 137 -13.03 -15.83 -17.20
N ILE A 138 -13.73 -15.97 -18.33
CA ILE A 138 -13.88 -17.26 -19.02
C ILE A 138 -12.49 -17.82 -19.36
N ALA A 139 -11.63 -16.99 -19.95
CA ALA A 139 -10.29 -17.42 -20.33
C ALA A 139 -9.53 -17.99 -19.13
N PHE A 140 -9.57 -17.33 -17.97
CA PHE A 140 -8.93 -17.82 -16.76
C PHE A 140 -9.48 -19.18 -16.30
N LEU A 141 -10.81 -19.33 -16.26
CA LEU A 141 -11.47 -20.54 -15.77
C LEU A 141 -11.04 -21.79 -16.56
N TYR A 142 -10.78 -21.68 -17.86
CA TYR A 142 -10.29 -22.77 -18.70
C TYR A 142 -8.76 -22.77 -18.91
N SER A 143 -8.02 -21.87 -18.27
CA SER A 143 -6.57 -21.71 -18.55
C SER A 143 -5.68 -22.73 -17.87
N ASN A 144 -6.20 -23.51 -16.90
CA ASN A 144 -5.39 -24.32 -16.00
C ASN A 144 -4.27 -23.50 -15.31
N TYR A 145 -4.66 -22.41 -14.63
CA TYR A 145 -3.75 -21.49 -13.91
C TYR A 145 -2.70 -20.76 -14.76
N ARG A 146 -2.79 -20.81 -16.09
CA ARG A 146 -1.84 -20.13 -17.00
C ARG A 146 -2.14 -18.65 -17.26
N LEU A 147 -3.27 -18.15 -16.77
CA LEU A 147 -3.64 -16.73 -16.81
C LEU A 147 -3.84 -16.18 -15.39
N PHE A 148 -3.47 -14.93 -15.17
CA PHE A 148 -3.63 -14.23 -13.89
C PHE A 148 -5.12 -13.88 -13.63
N PRO A 149 -5.68 -14.13 -12.43
CA PRO A 149 -7.12 -14.02 -12.15
C PRO A 149 -7.56 -12.57 -11.84
N VAL A 150 -7.09 -11.61 -12.65
CA VAL A 150 -7.46 -10.19 -12.57
C VAL A 150 -7.85 -9.74 -13.97
N TYR A 151 -9.09 -9.27 -14.16
CA TYR A 151 -9.67 -9.09 -15.51
C TYR A 151 -9.78 -7.63 -15.95
N LYS A 152 -9.69 -6.69 -15.00
CA LYS A 152 -9.71 -5.25 -15.29
C LYS A 152 -8.41 -4.85 -15.95
N LYS A 153 -8.49 -4.24 -17.15
CA LYS A 153 -7.32 -3.75 -17.89
C LYS A 153 -6.41 -2.88 -17.01
N VAL A 154 -6.99 -1.90 -16.31
CA VAL A 154 -6.23 -0.98 -15.45
C VAL A 154 -5.46 -1.76 -14.38
N SER A 155 -6.12 -2.69 -13.68
CA SER A 155 -5.51 -3.47 -12.60
C SER A 155 -4.36 -4.36 -13.08
N VAL A 156 -4.54 -5.12 -14.16
CA VAL A 156 -3.47 -5.95 -14.74
C VAL A 156 -2.27 -5.10 -15.14
N ARG A 157 -2.50 -3.94 -15.76
CA ARG A 157 -1.43 -3.00 -16.13
C ARG A 157 -0.72 -2.43 -14.92
N THR A 158 -1.44 -2.11 -13.85
CA THR A 158 -0.85 -1.63 -12.59
C THR A 158 0.08 -2.67 -11.97
N ILE A 159 -0.35 -3.93 -11.92
CA ILE A 159 0.48 -5.03 -11.39
C ILE A 159 1.67 -5.30 -12.32
N ALA A 160 1.47 -5.31 -13.64
CA ALA A 160 2.54 -5.50 -14.60
C ALA A 160 3.58 -4.37 -14.56
N ARG A 161 3.15 -3.12 -14.29
CA ARG A 161 4.03 -1.98 -14.05
C ARG A 161 4.91 -2.19 -12.82
N TYR A 162 4.35 -2.74 -11.74
CA TYR A 162 5.11 -3.04 -10.52
C TYR A 162 6.26 -4.01 -10.81
N PHE A 163 5.99 -5.06 -11.59
CA PHE A 163 7.00 -6.03 -12.03
C PHE A 163 7.83 -5.54 -13.24
N ASP A 164 7.86 -4.24 -13.52
CA ASP A 164 8.67 -3.62 -14.58
C ASP A 164 8.45 -4.21 -15.99
N HIS A 165 7.25 -4.71 -16.31
CA HIS A 165 6.96 -5.23 -17.65
C HIS A 165 7.13 -4.11 -18.71
N PRO A 166 7.99 -4.28 -19.74
CA PRO A 166 8.41 -3.18 -20.62
C PRO A 166 7.28 -2.56 -21.44
N ASN A 167 6.21 -3.32 -21.66
CA ASN A 167 5.04 -2.89 -22.44
C ASN A 167 3.76 -2.83 -21.58
N TYR A 168 3.83 -2.62 -20.26
CA TYR A 168 2.63 -2.64 -19.41
C TYR A 168 1.51 -1.69 -19.87
N GLU A 169 1.82 -0.57 -20.53
CA GLU A 169 0.82 0.41 -20.99
C GLU A 169 0.04 -0.02 -22.23
N LYS A 170 0.71 -0.68 -23.19
CA LYS A 170 0.16 -1.00 -24.52
C LYS A 170 0.08 -2.49 -24.82
N GLY A 171 0.72 -3.32 -23.98
CA GLY A 171 0.76 -4.76 -24.11
C GLY A 171 -0.63 -5.36 -24.21
N ARG A 172 -0.73 -6.44 -24.99
CA ARG A 172 -1.94 -7.24 -25.10
C ARG A 172 -2.27 -7.86 -23.76
N PHE A 173 -3.53 -8.18 -23.53
CA PHE A 173 -3.94 -8.64 -22.22
C PHE A 173 -3.39 -10.06 -21.97
N SER A 174 -3.35 -10.91 -23.00
CA SER A 174 -2.69 -12.22 -22.94
C SER A 174 -1.27 -12.13 -22.42
N ASP A 175 -0.48 -11.22 -22.97
CA ASP A 175 0.95 -11.07 -22.70
C ASP A 175 1.19 -10.59 -21.27
N LEU A 176 0.39 -9.62 -20.81
CA LEU A 176 0.49 -9.14 -19.44
C LEU A 176 0.05 -10.22 -18.44
N SER A 177 -1.05 -10.91 -18.72
CA SER A 177 -1.59 -11.92 -17.82
C SER A 177 -0.64 -13.10 -17.65
N THR A 178 -0.08 -13.63 -18.74
CA THR A 178 0.91 -14.73 -18.68
C THR A 178 2.22 -14.29 -18.03
N PHE A 179 2.68 -13.07 -18.32
CA PHE A 179 3.85 -12.50 -17.65
C PHE A 179 3.67 -12.45 -16.12
N LEU A 180 2.49 -12.04 -15.64
CA LEU A 180 2.20 -11.95 -14.21
C LEU A 180 2.17 -13.32 -13.53
N VAL A 181 1.68 -14.37 -14.20
CA VAL A 181 1.74 -15.75 -13.69
C VAL A 181 3.21 -16.17 -13.48
N ALA A 182 4.10 -15.80 -14.40
CA ALA A 182 5.52 -16.11 -14.30
C ALA A 182 6.25 -15.39 -13.16
N GLN A 183 5.64 -14.35 -12.55
CA GLN A 183 6.21 -13.66 -11.39
C GLN A 183 5.92 -14.37 -10.06
N LYS A 184 5.07 -15.40 -10.06
CA LYS A 184 4.71 -16.11 -8.83
C LYS A 184 5.91 -16.91 -8.31
N PRO A 185 6.36 -16.67 -7.06
CA PRO A 185 7.43 -17.46 -6.45
C PRO A 185 7.06 -18.94 -6.30
N ASP A 186 8.09 -19.79 -6.25
CA ASP A 186 7.94 -21.22 -5.95
C ASP A 186 7.35 -21.42 -4.54
N GLY A 187 6.52 -22.45 -4.38
CA GLY A 187 5.89 -22.79 -3.10
C GLY A 187 4.79 -21.82 -2.62
N LYS A 188 4.51 -20.72 -3.35
CA LYS A 188 3.36 -19.85 -3.08
C LYS A 188 2.11 -20.35 -3.81
N ASP A 189 0.99 -20.35 -3.09
CA ASP A 189 -0.34 -20.57 -3.64
C ASP A 189 -0.66 -19.51 -4.71
N PHE A 190 -1.30 -19.97 -5.78
CA PHE A 190 -1.57 -19.15 -6.96
C PHE A 190 -2.53 -18.01 -6.65
N PHE A 191 -3.62 -18.30 -5.96
CA PHE A 191 -4.66 -17.31 -5.69
C PHE A 191 -4.23 -16.36 -4.56
N ASP A 192 -3.49 -16.84 -3.56
CA ASP A 192 -2.90 -15.98 -2.53
C ASP A 192 -1.93 -14.97 -3.14
N PHE A 193 -1.07 -15.41 -4.07
CA PHE A 193 -0.18 -14.51 -4.80
C PHE A 193 -0.99 -13.46 -5.58
N ALA A 194 -2.00 -13.89 -6.34
CA ALA A 194 -2.75 -12.98 -7.19
C ALA A 194 -3.57 -11.95 -6.41
N SER A 195 -4.35 -12.39 -5.41
CA SER A 195 -5.16 -11.51 -4.57
C SER A 195 -4.30 -10.50 -3.82
N ARG A 196 -3.19 -10.95 -3.22
CA ARG A 196 -2.28 -10.06 -2.50
C ARG A 196 -1.76 -8.91 -3.38
N HIS A 197 -1.34 -9.20 -4.62
CA HIS A 197 -0.86 -8.16 -5.51
C HIS A 197 -1.98 -7.26 -6.03
N TYR A 198 -3.17 -7.82 -6.26
CA TYR A 198 -4.33 -7.02 -6.63
C TYR A 198 -4.69 -6.02 -5.53
N ASP A 199 -4.86 -6.49 -4.29
CA ASP A 199 -5.27 -5.67 -3.16
C ASP A 199 -4.23 -4.58 -2.89
N LEU A 200 -2.96 -4.95 -2.74
CA LEU A 200 -1.92 -3.99 -2.36
C LEU A 200 -1.57 -2.97 -3.45
N LEU A 201 -1.68 -3.33 -4.72
CA LEU A 201 -1.24 -2.46 -5.83
C LEU A 201 -2.38 -1.66 -6.46
N THR A 202 -3.63 -2.07 -6.25
CA THR A 202 -4.80 -1.42 -6.86
C THR A 202 -5.68 -0.69 -5.85
N MET A 203 -5.48 -0.92 -4.55
CA MET A 203 -6.04 -0.05 -3.52
C MET A 203 -5.28 1.29 -3.51
N LYS A 204 -6.04 2.37 -3.43
CA LYS A 204 -5.52 3.74 -3.53
C LYS A 204 -4.94 4.14 -2.18
N ALA A 205 -3.63 4.02 -2.02
CA ALA A 205 -2.94 4.64 -0.89
C ALA A 205 -3.02 6.18 -1.01
N GLU A 206 -3.14 6.87 0.12
CA GLU A 206 -3.13 8.34 0.13
C GLU A 206 -1.79 8.89 -0.37
N ARG A 207 -0.70 8.18 -0.06
CA ARG A 207 0.68 8.57 -0.33
C ARG A 207 1.54 7.37 -0.72
N SER A 208 2.63 7.61 -1.43
CA SER A 208 3.62 6.60 -1.76
C SER A 208 4.83 6.69 -0.82
N TYR A 209 5.54 5.59 -0.68
CA TYR A 209 6.69 5.45 0.22
C TYR A 209 7.93 5.06 -0.56
N TYR A 210 9.01 5.79 -0.37
CA TYR A 210 10.24 5.60 -1.12
C TYR A 210 11.46 5.46 -0.23
N LEU A 211 12.40 4.64 -0.66
CA LEU A 211 13.73 4.53 -0.07
C LEU A 211 14.74 5.10 -1.05
N ILE A 212 15.49 6.13 -0.67
CA ILE A 212 16.42 6.86 -1.57
C ILE A 212 17.83 6.91 -0.98
N GLY A 213 18.83 6.52 -1.77
CA GLY A 213 20.24 6.53 -1.36
C GLY A 213 20.84 7.93 -1.34
N SER A 214 21.67 8.25 -0.34
CA SER A 214 22.38 9.53 -0.26
C SER A 214 23.78 9.51 -0.88
N LYS A 215 24.26 8.35 -1.38
CA LYS A 215 25.64 8.18 -1.85
C LYS A 215 25.73 8.12 -3.36
N TYR A 216 26.48 9.06 -3.95
CA TYR A 216 26.63 9.19 -5.41
C TYR A 216 28.08 9.10 -5.88
N GLY A 217 28.25 8.87 -7.19
CA GLY A 217 29.55 8.72 -7.83
C GLY A 217 30.42 7.66 -7.16
N ASN A 218 31.60 8.07 -6.68
CA ASN A 218 32.57 7.23 -5.98
C ASN A 218 32.24 7.02 -4.48
N GLY A 219 30.99 7.23 -4.07
CA GLY A 219 30.53 7.06 -2.69
C GLY A 219 30.49 8.34 -1.86
N ALA A 220 30.50 9.50 -2.50
CA ALA A 220 30.32 10.79 -1.83
C ALA A 220 28.94 10.85 -1.15
N ASP A 221 28.90 11.22 0.13
CA ASP A 221 27.65 11.32 0.89
C ASP A 221 27.05 12.72 0.72
N MET A 222 25.87 12.76 0.11
CA MET A 222 25.14 13.98 -0.20
C MET A 222 24.15 14.37 0.89
N LEU A 223 23.97 13.54 1.93
CA LEU A 223 23.04 13.83 3.02
C LEU A 223 23.25 15.22 3.65
N PRO A 224 24.49 15.70 3.91
CA PRO A 224 24.67 17.06 4.44
C PRO A 224 24.10 18.14 3.54
N GLN A 225 24.25 18.01 2.22
CA GLN A 225 23.70 18.97 1.26
C GLN A 225 22.18 18.87 1.16
N PHE A 226 21.64 17.66 1.24
CA PHE A 226 20.20 17.43 1.30
C PHE A 226 19.58 18.16 2.48
N LEU A 227 20.17 18.00 3.67
CA LEU A 227 19.73 18.66 4.90
C LEU A 227 19.85 20.18 4.82
N GLN A 228 20.98 20.69 4.33
CA GLN A 228 21.22 22.13 4.24
C GLN A 228 20.21 22.83 3.30
N ARG A 229 19.82 22.15 2.22
CA ARG A 229 19.02 22.73 1.15
C ARG A 229 17.55 22.32 1.19
N SER A 230 17.16 21.41 2.08
CA SER A 230 15.80 20.84 2.14
C SER A 230 15.38 20.16 0.83
N VAL A 231 16.30 19.37 0.25
CA VAL A 231 16.07 18.65 -1.02
C VAL A 231 16.62 17.24 -0.95
N ILE A 232 16.19 16.38 -1.87
CA ILE A 232 16.86 15.13 -2.24
C ILE A 232 17.23 15.19 -3.72
N ALA A 233 18.15 14.33 -4.17
CA ALA A 233 18.55 14.25 -5.59
C ALA A 233 18.60 12.80 -6.09
N THR A 234 18.86 12.57 -7.38
CA THR A 234 18.95 11.20 -7.95
C THR A 234 20.37 10.65 -8.02
N GLY A 235 21.35 11.53 -8.18
CA GLY A 235 22.74 11.17 -8.45
C GLY A 235 23.02 10.64 -9.87
N PHE A 236 22.08 10.79 -10.82
CA PHE A 236 22.22 10.38 -12.21
C PHE A 236 21.85 11.51 -13.18
N PHE A 237 22.42 11.45 -14.39
CA PHE A 237 22.13 12.37 -15.49
C PHE A 237 22.25 13.85 -15.11
N TRP A 238 23.23 14.16 -14.26
CA TRP A 238 23.33 15.43 -13.53
C TRP A 238 23.16 16.70 -14.38
N ASN A 239 23.74 16.71 -15.57
CA ASN A 239 23.75 17.86 -16.48
C ASN A 239 22.72 17.75 -17.62
N GLU A 240 21.96 16.66 -17.67
CA GLU A 240 21.05 16.39 -18.77
C GLU A 240 19.75 17.20 -18.58
N GLU A 241 19.39 17.98 -19.59
CA GLU A 241 18.19 18.82 -19.55
C GLU A 241 16.94 18.08 -20.05
N GLY A 242 15.78 18.74 -20.01
CA GLY A 242 14.52 18.22 -20.60
C GLY A 242 13.67 17.34 -19.67
N PHE A 243 14.18 16.96 -18.50
CA PHE A 243 13.40 16.20 -17.50
C PHE A 243 12.31 17.01 -16.81
N GLY A 244 12.36 18.34 -16.85
CA GLY A 244 11.28 19.19 -16.34
C GLY A 244 9.93 18.89 -16.98
N ASP A 245 9.90 18.70 -18.29
CA ASP A 245 8.70 18.35 -19.05
C ASP A 245 8.26 16.88 -18.85
N LEU A 246 9.10 16.08 -18.18
CA LEU A 246 8.85 14.68 -17.87
C LEU A 246 8.41 14.46 -16.43
N TYR A 247 8.50 15.47 -15.57
CA TYR A 247 8.04 15.36 -14.19
C TYR A 247 6.54 15.03 -14.14
N GLY A 248 6.18 14.05 -13.31
CA GLY A 248 4.82 13.52 -13.18
C GLY A 248 4.34 12.63 -14.31
N HIS A 249 5.14 12.41 -15.37
CA HIS A 249 4.78 11.46 -16.43
C HIS A 249 5.00 10.00 -16.01
N SER A 250 4.43 9.08 -16.80
CA SER A 250 4.56 7.65 -16.52
C SER A 250 6.02 7.19 -16.59
N ARG A 251 6.37 6.20 -15.76
CA ARG A 251 7.72 5.59 -15.73
C ARG A 251 8.15 5.16 -17.13
N GLN A 252 7.24 4.59 -17.92
CA GLN A 252 7.55 4.18 -19.30
C GLN A 252 7.83 5.36 -20.22
N LYS A 253 7.07 6.46 -20.12
CA LYS A 253 7.34 7.66 -20.93
C LYS A 253 8.72 8.22 -20.61
N ILE A 254 9.09 8.28 -19.34
CA ILE A 254 10.42 8.73 -18.89
C ILE A 254 11.51 7.79 -19.42
N LYS A 255 11.38 6.47 -19.19
CA LYS A 255 12.32 5.45 -19.69
C LYS A 255 12.51 5.54 -21.21
N ASN A 256 11.42 5.62 -21.97
CA ASN A 256 11.45 5.76 -23.43
C ASN A 256 12.10 7.06 -23.89
N TRP A 257 11.97 8.15 -23.12
CA TRP A 257 12.63 9.40 -23.44
C TRP A 257 14.14 9.26 -23.24
N CYS A 258 14.58 8.68 -22.11
CA CYS A 258 16.00 8.40 -21.87
C CYS A 258 16.60 7.54 -22.98
N ASP A 259 15.92 6.45 -23.37
CA ASP A 259 16.40 5.53 -24.42
C ASP A 259 16.57 6.21 -25.79
N LYS A 260 15.90 7.34 -26.03
CA LYS A 260 15.94 8.10 -27.30
C LYS A 260 16.90 9.28 -27.30
N HIS A 261 17.10 9.92 -26.15
CA HIS A 261 17.78 11.22 -26.08
C HIS A 261 19.13 11.15 -25.37
N LEU A 262 19.41 10.07 -24.64
CA LEU A 262 20.65 9.90 -23.88
C LEU A 262 21.52 8.81 -24.47
N ASP A 263 22.83 8.90 -24.22
CA ASP A 263 23.78 7.87 -24.62
C ASP A 263 23.61 6.61 -23.76
N ASN A 264 23.06 5.56 -24.37
CA ASN A 264 22.82 4.27 -23.70
C ASN A 264 24.10 3.47 -23.42
N THR A 265 25.26 3.93 -23.91
CA THR A 265 26.57 3.32 -23.63
C THR A 265 27.21 3.86 -22.34
N GLN A 266 26.66 4.93 -21.76
CA GLN A 266 27.12 5.50 -20.50
C GLN A 266 27.09 4.47 -19.37
N GLU A 267 28.11 4.48 -18.52
CA GLU A 267 28.15 3.63 -17.33
C GLU A 267 26.90 3.86 -16.46
N LYS A 268 26.30 2.77 -15.96
CA LYS A 268 25.09 2.81 -15.14
C LYS A 268 23.87 3.44 -15.81
N PHE A 269 23.84 3.57 -17.14
CA PHE A 269 22.69 4.07 -17.90
C PHE A 269 21.37 3.42 -17.45
N ASN A 270 21.32 2.09 -17.38
CA ASN A 270 20.11 1.36 -16.99
C ASN A 270 19.67 1.67 -15.55
N ALA A 271 20.63 1.77 -14.61
CA ALA A 271 20.35 2.08 -13.22
C ALA A 271 19.88 3.54 -13.07
N GLY A 272 20.52 4.47 -13.76
CA GLY A 272 20.12 5.87 -13.78
C GLY A 272 18.75 6.07 -14.40
N ARG A 273 18.48 5.43 -15.54
CA ARG A 273 17.19 5.46 -16.23
C ARG A 273 16.07 4.92 -15.34
N GLN A 274 16.31 3.81 -14.65
CA GLN A 274 15.35 3.29 -13.68
C GLN A 274 15.17 4.27 -12.53
N ALA A 275 16.24 4.73 -11.90
CA ALA A 275 16.18 5.62 -10.75
C ALA A 275 15.42 6.91 -11.05
N LEU A 276 15.73 7.55 -12.17
CA LEU A 276 15.07 8.78 -12.59
C LEU A 276 13.58 8.57 -12.88
N SER A 277 13.19 7.42 -13.44
CA SER A 277 11.78 7.11 -13.68
C SER A 277 10.94 7.02 -12.40
N TYR A 278 11.53 6.56 -11.29
CA TYR A 278 10.90 6.63 -9.98
C TYR A 278 10.95 8.07 -9.44
N PHE A 279 12.11 8.72 -9.54
CA PHE A 279 12.35 10.03 -8.96
C PHE A 279 11.43 11.14 -9.50
N LEU A 280 11.23 11.18 -10.82
CA LEU A 280 10.32 12.14 -11.46
C LEU A 280 8.84 11.82 -11.21
N GLY A 281 8.53 10.69 -10.58
CA GLY A 281 7.19 10.31 -10.17
C GLY A 281 6.85 10.61 -8.70
N LEU A 282 7.79 11.13 -7.91
CA LEU A 282 7.49 11.58 -6.55
C LEU A 282 6.51 12.76 -6.60
N LYS A 283 5.53 12.74 -5.71
CA LYS A 283 4.49 13.78 -5.58
C LYS A 283 4.45 14.31 -4.16
N GLU A 284 3.87 15.49 -4.00
CA GLU A 284 3.64 16.09 -2.68
C GLU A 284 2.93 15.11 -1.75
N GLY A 285 3.41 15.03 -0.50
CA GLY A 285 2.88 14.14 0.51
C GLY A 285 3.56 12.77 0.59
N ASP A 286 4.32 12.35 -0.43
CA ASP A 286 5.06 11.09 -0.39
C ASP A 286 6.13 11.10 0.71
N ILE A 287 6.35 9.95 1.34
CA ILE A 287 7.29 9.79 2.46
C ILE A 287 8.55 9.08 1.99
N ILE A 288 9.70 9.64 2.33
CA ILE A 288 11.02 9.16 1.91
C ILE A 288 11.82 8.75 3.13
N ALA A 289 12.32 7.51 3.12
CA ALA A 289 13.42 7.07 3.97
C ALA A 289 14.73 7.27 3.19
N ILE A 290 15.68 8.00 3.76
CA ILE A 290 16.98 8.24 3.13
C ILE A 290 17.98 7.23 3.67
N LYS A 291 18.57 6.41 2.79
CA LYS A 291 19.55 5.39 3.15
C LYS A 291 20.99 5.83 2.92
N ALA A 292 21.83 5.62 3.92
CA ALA A 292 23.29 5.77 3.81
C ALA A 292 23.95 4.51 3.22
N PHE A 293 23.33 3.34 3.42
CA PHE A 293 23.77 2.04 2.89
C PHE A 293 22.56 1.16 2.61
N GLY A 294 22.67 0.22 1.66
CA GLY A 294 21.56 -0.66 1.29
C GLY A 294 21.96 -2.01 0.69
N SER A 295 23.19 -2.46 0.88
CA SER A 295 23.71 -3.68 0.22
C SER A 295 24.22 -4.69 1.25
N TYR A 296 24.41 -5.94 0.85
CA TYR A 296 24.99 -7.00 1.69
C TYR A 296 24.24 -7.26 3.01
N GLY A 297 22.91 -7.20 2.97
CA GLY A 297 22.07 -7.35 4.17
C GLY A 297 22.15 -6.15 5.13
N ARG A 298 22.77 -5.04 4.70
CA ARG A 298 22.95 -3.84 5.51
C ARG A 298 22.21 -2.66 4.89
N LEU A 299 20.97 -2.48 5.30
CA LEU A 299 20.19 -1.26 5.07
C LEU A 299 20.36 -0.34 6.28
N THR A 300 20.88 0.87 6.05
CA THR A 300 21.06 1.90 7.07
C THR A 300 20.26 3.15 6.73
N ILE A 301 19.24 3.48 7.53
CA ILE A 301 18.44 4.69 7.39
C ILE A 301 19.06 5.84 8.18
N ALA A 302 19.19 6.99 7.54
CA ALA A 302 19.87 8.17 8.08
C ALA A 302 18.96 9.39 8.30
N ALA A 303 17.85 9.47 7.56
CA ALA A 303 16.84 10.51 7.72
C ALA A 303 15.49 10.05 7.15
N TYR A 304 14.43 10.75 7.55
CA TYR A 304 13.11 10.70 6.94
C TYR A 304 12.72 12.07 6.45
N ALA A 305 12.00 12.12 5.33
CA ALA A 305 11.54 13.35 4.71
C ALA A 305 10.16 13.14 4.06
N GLN A 306 9.43 14.23 3.88
CA GLN A 306 8.20 14.28 3.11
C GLN A 306 8.41 15.18 1.89
N VAL A 307 7.93 14.77 0.73
CA VAL A 307 7.95 15.62 -0.47
C VAL A 307 7.03 16.81 -0.28
N LYS A 308 7.54 18.01 -0.59
CA LYS A 308 6.85 19.28 -0.37
C LYS A 308 7.13 20.26 -1.49
N ALA A 309 6.12 21.04 -1.89
CA ALA A 309 6.32 22.11 -2.84
C ALA A 309 6.99 23.34 -2.18
N VAL A 310 7.96 23.93 -2.86
CA VAL A 310 8.58 25.22 -2.54
C VAL A 310 8.32 26.15 -3.73
N ASP A 311 7.70 27.31 -3.48
CA ASP A 311 7.29 28.26 -4.52
C ASP A 311 6.47 27.61 -5.66
N GLY A 312 5.62 26.65 -5.30
CA GLY A 312 4.77 25.90 -6.23
C GLY A 312 5.50 24.84 -7.07
N LYS A 313 6.79 24.61 -6.82
CA LYS A 313 7.60 23.58 -7.50
C LYS A 313 7.99 22.47 -6.54
N ILE A 314 7.94 21.24 -7.04
CA ILE A 314 8.44 20.06 -6.32
C ILE A 314 9.77 19.61 -6.93
N TYR A 315 9.88 19.62 -8.26
CA TYR A 315 11.06 19.22 -9.01
C TYR A 315 11.77 20.43 -9.60
N GLU A 316 13.10 20.41 -9.56
CA GLU A 316 13.97 21.37 -10.25
C GLU A 316 15.23 20.69 -10.80
N HIS A 317 15.83 21.31 -11.83
CA HIS A 317 17.15 20.94 -12.33
C HIS A 317 18.16 21.99 -11.90
N ASP A 318 19.18 21.55 -11.18
CA ASP A 318 20.23 22.33 -10.53
C ASP A 318 21.61 21.79 -10.98
N PRO A 319 22.02 22.08 -12.22
CA PRO A 319 23.24 21.50 -12.82
C PRO A 319 24.52 21.86 -12.05
N ASP A 320 24.58 23.06 -11.47
CA ASP A 320 25.75 23.53 -10.72
C ASP A 320 25.80 22.99 -9.27
N GLY A 321 24.70 22.38 -8.79
CA GLY A 321 24.56 21.99 -7.39
C GLY A 321 24.35 20.49 -7.17
N LEU A 322 23.14 19.97 -7.34
CA LEU A 322 22.77 18.57 -7.04
C LEU A 322 22.21 17.80 -8.25
N GLY A 323 22.22 18.41 -9.43
CA GLY A 323 21.59 17.88 -10.64
C GLY A 323 20.07 17.93 -10.50
N HIS A 324 19.41 16.78 -10.61
CA HIS A 324 17.95 16.70 -10.48
C HIS A 324 17.52 16.60 -9.03
N ILE A 325 16.76 17.60 -8.56
CA ILE A 325 16.35 17.73 -7.16
C ILE A 325 14.83 17.66 -6.98
N ILE A 326 14.41 17.15 -5.82
CA ILE A 326 13.03 17.19 -5.33
C ILE A 326 13.06 17.89 -3.97
N HIS A 327 12.21 18.90 -3.81
CA HIS A 327 12.02 19.61 -2.55
C HIS A 327 11.34 18.73 -1.51
N VAL A 328 11.87 18.77 -0.30
CA VAL A 328 11.39 17.97 0.82
C VAL A 328 11.39 18.75 2.12
N GLU A 329 10.54 18.33 3.04
CA GLU A 329 10.63 18.70 4.44
C GLU A 329 11.16 17.50 5.23
N PHE A 330 12.31 17.66 5.88
CA PHE A 330 12.86 16.60 6.73
C PHE A 330 11.97 16.41 7.94
N LEU A 331 11.57 15.17 8.21
CA LEU A 331 10.77 14.79 9.37
C LEU A 331 11.68 14.41 10.55
N GLU A 332 12.78 13.73 10.25
CA GLU A 332 13.72 13.23 11.25
C GLU A 332 15.12 13.10 10.64
N THR A 333 16.15 13.50 11.38
CA THR A 333 17.53 13.59 10.90
C THR A 333 18.51 13.10 11.97
N GLY A 334 19.77 12.89 11.61
CA GLY A 334 20.78 12.42 12.56
C GLY A 334 20.51 11.00 13.07
N LEU A 335 19.92 10.16 12.23
CA LEU A 335 19.66 8.75 12.52
C LEU A 335 20.76 7.87 11.94
N TRP A 336 20.92 6.67 12.52
CA TRP A 336 21.76 5.59 11.98
C TRP A 336 21.11 4.25 12.33
N ARG A 337 19.99 3.92 11.67
CA ARG A 337 19.23 2.69 11.94
C ARG A 337 19.60 1.57 10.98
N GLU A 338 20.19 0.49 11.48
CA GLU A 338 20.51 -0.70 10.69
C GLU A 338 19.39 -1.74 10.77
N LEU A 339 18.90 -2.22 9.61
CA LEU A 339 17.67 -3.02 9.53
C LEU A 339 17.87 -4.47 9.08
N GLY A 340 19.10 -4.91 8.77
CA GLY A 340 19.33 -6.28 8.29
C GLY A 340 18.72 -6.61 6.92
N LEU A 341 18.29 -5.59 6.15
CA LEU A 341 17.63 -5.74 4.85
C LEU A 341 18.56 -5.40 3.67
N ASN A 342 18.20 -5.82 2.46
CA ASN A 342 18.95 -5.53 1.23
C ASN A 342 18.10 -4.74 0.22
N TYR A 343 18.55 -3.53 -0.14
CA TYR A 343 17.93 -2.59 -1.06
C TYR A 343 19.01 -1.81 -1.83
N ALA A 344 19.72 -2.50 -2.74
CA ALA A 344 20.96 -1.99 -3.34
C ALA A 344 20.75 -0.78 -4.29
N ASN A 345 19.68 -0.78 -5.09
CA ASN A 345 19.42 0.32 -6.05
C ASN A 345 19.25 1.68 -5.37
N THR A 346 19.45 2.76 -6.12
CA THR A 346 19.39 4.13 -5.59
C THR A 346 18.02 4.48 -5.04
N ILE A 347 16.95 4.07 -5.71
CA ILE A 347 15.57 4.33 -5.28
C ILE A 347 14.74 3.06 -5.36
N HIS A 348 13.86 2.89 -4.37
CA HIS A 348 12.86 1.83 -4.32
C HIS A 348 11.53 2.40 -3.89
N GLU A 349 10.45 1.98 -4.52
CA GLU A 349 9.10 2.15 -3.99
C GLU A 349 8.83 1.01 -2.98
N ILE A 350 8.46 1.36 -1.76
CA ILE A 350 8.13 0.41 -0.71
C ILE A 350 6.62 0.39 -0.56
N ILE A 351 6.01 -0.76 -0.82
CA ILE A 351 4.55 -0.88 -0.81
C ILE A 351 4.13 -1.51 0.51
N PRO A 352 3.28 -0.82 1.31
CA PRO A 352 2.80 -1.34 2.59
C PRO A 352 2.26 -2.75 2.45
N GLY A 353 2.64 -3.63 3.37
CA GLY A 353 2.16 -5.00 3.39
C GLY A 353 2.65 -5.92 2.26
N LEU A 354 3.44 -5.47 1.27
CA LEU A 354 3.86 -6.30 0.13
C LEU A 354 4.97 -7.29 0.48
N GLU A 355 6.07 -6.79 1.05
CA GLU A 355 7.09 -7.62 1.68
C GLU A 355 6.85 -7.65 3.19
N LYS A 356 6.62 -8.85 3.73
CA LYS A 356 6.13 -9.02 5.11
C LYS A 356 7.08 -8.36 6.11
N GLY A 357 6.60 -7.33 6.80
CA GLY A 357 7.34 -6.64 7.85
C GLY A 357 8.38 -5.62 7.36
N HIS A 358 8.65 -5.53 6.05
CA HIS A 358 9.66 -4.61 5.53
C HIS A 358 9.21 -3.15 5.66
N PHE A 359 7.95 -2.85 5.34
CA PHE A 359 7.41 -1.49 5.43
C PHE A 359 7.53 -0.94 6.86
N GLU A 360 7.10 -1.72 7.85
CA GLU A 360 7.15 -1.36 9.26
C GLU A 360 8.59 -1.21 9.77
N GLN A 361 9.51 -2.06 9.31
CA GLN A 361 10.93 -1.93 9.66
C GLN A 361 11.56 -0.66 9.09
N ILE A 362 11.32 -0.40 7.80
CA ILE A 362 11.91 0.72 7.05
C ILE A 362 11.35 2.06 7.51
N PHE A 363 10.03 2.19 7.65
CA PHE A 363 9.39 3.46 8.00
C PHE A 363 9.10 3.63 9.49
N GLY A 364 9.26 2.57 10.30
CA GLY A 364 9.17 2.64 11.76
C GLY A 364 7.89 3.32 12.23
N SER A 365 7.98 4.38 13.01
CA SER A 365 6.83 5.16 13.49
C SER A 365 5.96 5.72 12.35
N TYR A 366 6.55 6.10 11.21
CA TYR A 366 5.79 6.62 10.07
C TYR A 366 4.95 5.56 9.36
N SER A 367 5.17 4.26 9.63
CA SER A 367 4.29 3.19 9.13
C SER A 367 2.87 3.26 9.72
N GLN A 368 2.71 3.92 10.86
CA GLN A 368 1.42 4.06 11.53
C GLN A 368 0.43 4.92 10.73
N LEU A 369 0.93 5.75 9.82
CA LEU A 369 0.14 6.60 8.94
C LEU A 369 -0.74 5.82 7.94
N GLU A 370 -0.47 4.53 7.72
CA GLU A 370 -1.32 3.64 6.89
C GLU A 370 -2.17 2.69 7.75
N SER A 371 -1.85 2.54 9.04
CA SER A 371 -2.49 1.58 9.93
C SER A 371 -3.82 2.11 10.51
N PHE A 372 -3.97 3.43 10.58
CA PHE A 372 -5.13 4.10 11.20
C PHE A 372 -6.32 4.30 10.25
N ASP A 373 -6.10 4.42 8.94
CA ASP A 373 -7.18 4.62 7.96
C ASP A 373 -7.97 3.34 7.61
N ILE A 374 -7.51 2.16 8.07
CA ILE A 374 -8.12 0.86 7.74
C ILE A 374 -9.08 0.36 8.85
N GLN A 375 -9.21 1.04 9.99
CA GLN A 375 -9.92 0.51 11.17
C GLN A 375 -11.17 1.27 11.64
N ASP A 376 -11.88 2.03 10.80
CA ASP A 376 -13.04 2.81 11.28
C ASP A 376 -14.43 2.14 11.14
N GLU A 377 -14.53 0.82 10.91
CA GLU A 377 -15.84 0.16 10.75
C GLU A 377 -16.13 -1.08 11.62
N SER A 378 -15.31 -1.50 12.59
CA SER A 378 -15.69 -2.69 13.39
C SER A 378 -15.15 -2.84 14.81
N VAL A 379 -15.22 -1.79 15.66
CA VAL A 379 -15.03 -1.97 17.11
C VAL A 379 -16.28 -1.52 17.88
N SER A 380 -16.96 -2.53 18.41
CA SER A 380 -18.27 -2.49 19.07
C SER A 380 -18.20 -1.98 20.52
N VAL A 381 -19.12 -1.08 20.89
CA VAL A 381 -19.77 -0.80 22.20
C VAL A 381 -18.89 -0.55 23.44
N VAL A 382 -17.76 -1.26 23.62
CA VAL A 382 -16.77 -1.04 24.69
C VAL A 382 -15.98 0.26 24.49
N GLU A 383 -15.88 0.73 23.24
CA GLU A 383 -15.19 1.97 22.90
C GLU A 383 -15.89 3.23 23.40
N ASP A 384 -17.22 3.27 23.50
CA ASP A 384 -17.95 4.48 23.91
C ASP A 384 -17.75 4.83 25.40
N GLU A 385 -17.58 3.84 26.27
CA GLU A 385 -17.25 4.07 27.70
C GLU A 385 -15.77 4.47 27.90
N LEU A 386 -14.87 4.06 27.01
CA LEU A 386 -13.45 4.44 27.04
C LEU A 386 -13.18 5.79 26.37
N ARG A 387 -13.92 6.12 25.29
CA ARG A 387 -13.86 7.40 24.56
C ARG A 387 -14.24 8.59 25.45
N THR A 388 -15.16 8.41 26.40
CA THR A 388 -15.54 9.48 27.36
C THR A 388 -14.45 9.85 28.36
N ARG A 389 -13.34 9.09 28.45
CA ARG A 389 -12.20 9.35 29.36
C ARG A 389 -10.94 9.88 28.65
N ILE A 390 -10.93 9.97 27.32
CA ILE A 390 -9.79 10.44 26.52
C ILE A 390 -10.23 11.67 25.72
N ASN A 391 -9.53 12.79 25.85
CA ASN A 391 -9.75 13.93 24.94
C ASN A 391 -9.09 13.60 23.59
N GLU A 392 -9.89 13.20 22.60
CA GLU A 392 -9.41 12.94 21.23
C GLU A 392 -9.40 14.24 20.40
N LYS A 393 -8.27 14.57 19.77
CA LYS A 393 -8.23 15.56 18.68
C LYS A 393 -8.79 14.93 17.41
N SER A 394 -9.43 15.77 16.58
CA SER A 394 -9.78 15.40 15.21
C SER A 394 -8.53 14.94 14.45
N VAL A 395 -8.59 13.73 13.88
CA VAL A 395 -7.58 13.19 12.96
C VAL A 395 -7.76 13.78 11.56
N GLU A 396 -8.85 14.52 11.32
CA GLU A 396 -9.14 15.13 10.02
C GLU A 396 -8.33 16.41 9.76
N PRO A 397 -7.87 16.61 8.51
CA PRO A 397 -7.04 17.74 8.13
C PRO A 397 -7.87 19.04 8.10
N GLN A 398 -7.71 19.91 9.12
CA GLN A 398 -8.03 21.32 8.95
C GLN A 398 -7.01 21.94 7.98
N GLN A 399 -7.49 22.44 6.83
CA GLN A 399 -6.69 23.19 5.87
C GLN A 399 -6.08 24.43 6.52
N ARG A 400 -4.82 24.33 6.97
CA ARG A 400 -3.92 25.45 7.21
C ARG A 400 -2.54 25.07 6.72
N THR A 401 -1.93 25.99 5.97
CA THR A 401 -0.62 25.93 5.33
C THR A 401 0.40 25.15 6.17
N VAL A 402 0.79 23.96 5.69
CA VAL A 402 1.38 22.90 6.52
C VAL A 402 2.90 22.97 6.53
N SER A 403 3.49 23.02 7.73
CA SER A 403 4.93 22.84 8.01
C SER A 403 5.15 21.60 8.91
N TYR A 404 6.42 21.19 9.03
CA TYR A 404 7.13 20.14 9.80
C TYR A 404 6.32 19.44 10.92
N SER A 405 5.50 20.20 11.61
CA SER A 405 4.56 19.77 12.64
C SER A 405 3.53 18.70 12.23
N THR A 406 3.03 18.63 10.99
CA THR A 406 1.78 17.87 10.74
C THR A 406 1.98 16.35 10.68
N ILE A 407 2.93 15.83 9.89
CA ILE A 407 3.13 14.37 9.81
C ILE A 407 3.70 13.82 11.12
N VAL A 408 4.69 14.51 11.69
CA VAL A 408 5.27 14.14 13.00
C VAL A 408 4.20 14.22 14.09
N GLY A 409 3.37 15.27 14.10
CA GLY A 409 2.26 15.45 15.03
C GLY A 409 1.15 14.41 14.87
N LYS A 410 0.76 14.06 13.64
CA LYS A 410 -0.19 12.97 13.38
C LYS A 410 0.35 11.64 13.91
N THR A 411 1.61 11.34 13.63
CA THR A 411 2.28 10.12 14.11
C THR A 411 2.34 10.09 15.64
N HIS A 412 2.68 11.22 16.27
CA HIS A 412 2.65 11.38 17.72
C HIS A 412 1.27 11.08 18.29
N ASN A 413 0.21 11.71 17.77
CA ASN A 413 -1.15 11.55 18.27
C ASN A 413 -1.63 10.10 18.15
N ILE A 414 -1.31 9.43 17.04
CA ILE A 414 -1.62 8.00 16.84
C ILE A 414 -0.98 7.15 17.95
N ILE A 415 0.31 7.37 18.24
CA ILE A 415 1.03 6.61 19.27
C ILE A 415 0.46 6.94 20.66
N GLN A 416 0.23 8.22 20.96
CA GLN A 416 -0.30 8.69 22.25
C GLN A 416 -1.68 8.07 22.55
N VAL A 417 -2.63 8.18 21.62
CA VAL A 417 -3.98 7.62 21.78
C VAL A 417 -3.91 6.10 21.93
N SER A 418 -3.11 5.43 21.09
CA SER A 418 -2.94 3.97 21.16
C SER A 418 -2.36 3.52 22.49
N PHE A 419 -1.37 4.25 23.02
CA PHE A 419 -0.74 3.93 24.29
C PHE A 419 -1.67 4.22 25.48
N ALA A 420 -2.41 5.33 25.47
CA ALA A 420 -3.41 5.62 26.49
C ALA A 420 -4.49 4.53 26.57
N ARG A 421 -4.98 4.05 25.41
CA ARG A 421 -5.91 2.90 25.34
C ARG A 421 -5.28 1.62 25.88
N HIS A 422 -3.99 1.39 25.62
CA HIS A 422 -3.26 0.26 26.18
C HIS A 422 -3.14 0.33 27.71
N LEU A 423 -2.83 1.51 28.27
CA LEU A 423 -2.78 1.73 29.71
C LEU A 423 -4.13 1.47 30.39
N LEU A 424 -5.24 1.93 29.80
CA LEU A 424 -6.59 1.67 30.35
C LEU A 424 -6.92 0.17 30.40
N LYS A 425 -6.43 -0.61 29.43
CA LYS A 425 -6.60 -2.08 29.44
C LYS A 425 -5.76 -2.76 30.51
N LEU A 426 -4.54 -2.29 30.74
CA LEU A 426 -3.64 -2.84 31.75
C LEU A 426 -4.03 -2.44 33.18
N TYR A 427 -4.55 -1.22 33.35
CA TYR A 427 -4.84 -0.62 34.65
C TYR A 427 -6.25 -0.04 34.68
N PRO A 428 -7.30 -0.90 34.70
CA PRO A 428 -8.69 -0.47 34.57
C PRO A 428 -9.19 0.42 35.72
N GLU A 429 -8.55 0.31 36.89
CA GLU A 429 -8.88 1.09 38.10
C GLU A 429 -8.12 2.42 38.21
N ASP A 430 -7.09 2.63 37.38
CA ASP A 430 -6.33 3.88 37.36
C ASP A 430 -7.05 4.92 36.49
N ALA A 431 -6.91 6.19 36.85
CA ALA A 431 -7.31 7.28 35.97
C ALA A 431 -6.24 7.46 34.88
N VAL A 432 -6.63 7.55 33.61
CA VAL A 432 -5.72 7.87 32.49
C VAL A 432 -6.24 9.11 31.79
N ILE A 433 -5.40 10.14 31.68
CA ILE A 433 -5.75 11.46 31.14
C ILE A 433 -4.74 11.80 30.04
N THR A 434 -5.21 12.20 28.86
CA THR A 434 -4.38 12.70 27.77
C THR A 434 -4.34 14.23 27.76
N GLU A 435 -3.24 14.81 27.28
CA GLU A 435 -3.05 16.26 27.07
C GLU A 435 -3.36 17.12 28.33
N SER A 436 -2.88 16.68 29.51
CA SER A 436 -3.08 17.43 30.76
C SER A 436 -1.88 18.34 31.04
N GLY A 437 -2.02 19.63 30.71
CA GLY A 437 -0.93 20.61 30.85
C GLY A 437 0.16 20.42 29.79
N TYR A 438 1.40 20.17 30.22
CA TYR A 438 2.57 19.96 29.36
C TYR A 438 2.98 18.48 29.20
N VAL A 439 2.18 17.52 29.71
CA VAL A 439 2.49 16.09 29.67
C VAL A 439 1.51 15.37 28.76
N ASP A 440 2.03 14.48 27.91
CA ASP A 440 1.22 13.79 26.90
C ASP A 440 0.17 12.86 27.53
N ILE A 441 0.55 12.03 28.50
CA ILE A 441 -0.38 11.13 29.21
C ILE A 441 -0.05 11.10 30.71
N ILE A 442 -1.07 11.23 31.54
CA ILE A 442 -0.98 11.04 32.99
C ILE A 442 -1.79 9.81 33.37
N ARG A 443 -1.17 8.86 34.08
CA ARG A 443 -1.88 7.79 34.78
C ARG A 443 -1.79 8.01 36.28
N GLU A 444 -2.91 7.99 36.97
CA GLU A 444 -2.98 8.24 38.40
C GLU A 444 -3.64 7.07 39.13
N SER A 445 -2.90 6.50 40.08
CA SER A 445 -3.41 5.52 41.03
C SER A 445 -3.69 6.18 42.38
N LYS A 446 -4.11 5.40 43.38
CA LYS A 446 -4.31 5.90 44.75
C LYS A 446 -3.04 6.49 45.37
N THR A 447 -1.87 5.93 45.04
CA THR A 447 -0.59 6.26 45.70
C THR A 447 0.42 6.97 44.79
N SER A 448 0.26 6.85 43.47
CA SER A 448 1.28 7.24 42.50
C SER A 448 0.71 8.00 41.31
N ILE A 449 1.56 8.84 40.71
CA ILE A 449 1.31 9.54 39.46
C ILE A 449 2.40 9.11 38.47
N TYR A 450 2.00 8.64 37.30
CA TYR A 450 2.89 8.25 36.19
C TYR A 450 2.72 9.27 35.07
N LEU A 451 3.83 9.85 34.66
CA LEU A 451 3.89 10.90 33.64
C LEU A 451 4.58 10.31 32.42
N TYR A 452 3.82 10.16 31.33
CA TYR A 452 4.32 9.60 30.10
C TYR A 452 4.49 10.72 29.06
N GLU A 453 5.70 10.81 28.53
CA GLU A 453 6.08 11.69 27.44
C GLU A 453 6.26 10.86 26.16
N VAL A 454 5.40 11.06 25.18
CA VAL A 454 5.38 10.28 23.94
C VAL A 454 6.24 10.98 22.89
N LYS A 455 7.08 10.21 22.20
CA LYS A 455 7.90 10.73 21.09
C LYS A 455 7.83 9.81 19.87
N PRO A 456 7.53 10.36 18.68
CA PRO A 456 7.30 9.57 17.47
C PRO A 456 8.61 9.23 16.74
N PHE A 457 9.77 9.39 17.37
CA PHE A 457 11.05 9.18 16.72
C PHE A 457 11.40 7.69 16.61
N ASN A 458 12.23 7.38 15.63
CA ASN A 458 12.67 6.05 15.26
C ASN A 458 13.95 5.62 16.00
N SER A 459 14.37 6.38 17.01
CA SER A 459 15.49 6.08 17.90
C SER A 459 15.13 6.38 19.35
N ALA A 460 15.44 5.45 20.27
CA ALA A 460 15.25 5.65 21.71
C ALA A 460 16.11 6.82 22.23
N HIS A 461 17.35 6.96 21.77
CA HIS A 461 18.19 8.13 22.04
C HIS A 461 17.47 9.44 21.71
N GLN A 462 16.87 9.55 20.52
CA GLN A 462 16.18 10.77 20.10
C GLN A 462 14.91 11.03 20.91
N CYS A 463 14.12 9.98 21.20
CA CYS A 463 12.97 10.09 22.11
C CYS A 463 13.40 10.62 23.48
N VAL A 464 14.45 10.05 24.07
CA VAL A 464 14.96 10.47 25.38
C VAL A 464 15.45 11.91 25.35
N ARG A 465 16.27 12.27 24.35
CA ARG A 465 16.80 13.63 24.19
C ARG A 465 15.69 14.68 24.06
N ALA A 466 14.62 14.37 23.34
CA ALA A 466 13.51 15.28 23.10
C ALA A 466 12.45 15.32 24.23
N GLY A 467 12.32 14.22 25.00
CA GLY A 467 11.27 14.08 26.01
C GLY A 467 11.71 14.40 27.44
N ILE A 468 12.97 14.12 27.82
CA ILE A 468 13.37 14.22 29.23
C ILE A 468 13.25 15.63 29.81
N GLY A 469 13.55 16.66 29.01
CA GLY A 469 13.41 18.05 29.44
C GLY A 469 11.97 18.41 29.82
N GLN A 470 10.99 17.92 29.05
CA GLN A 470 9.56 18.18 29.28
C GLN A 470 9.09 17.53 30.59
N LEU A 471 9.55 16.30 30.87
CA LEU A 471 9.28 15.62 32.14
C LEU A 471 9.93 16.34 33.34
N LEU A 472 11.14 16.86 33.17
CA LEU A 472 11.83 17.63 34.20
C LEU A 472 11.12 18.97 34.50
N ASP A 473 10.63 19.66 33.47
CA ASP A 473 9.85 20.89 33.62
C ASP A 473 8.56 20.65 34.42
N TYR A 474 7.88 19.51 34.18
CA TYR A 474 6.74 19.11 34.99
C TYR A 474 7.14 18.83 36.46
N CYS A 475 8.25 18.12 36.68
CA CYS A 475 8.73 17.85 38.03
C CYS A 475 9.00 19.12 38.82
N HIS A 476 9.54 20.14 38.15
CA HIS A 476 9.81 21.44 38.75
C HIS A 476 8.54 22.23 39.08
N SER A 477 7.56 22.24 38.16
CA SER A 477 6.34 23.05 38.27
C SER A 477 5.24 22.44 39.16
N SER A 478 5.24 21.11 39.37
CA SER A 478 4.17 20.42 40.09
C SER A 478 4.41 20.37 41.61
N ALA A 479 3.64 21.19 42.36
CA ALA A 479 3.72 21.34 43.82
C ALA A 479 3.10 20.19 44.65
N ASN A 480 2.46 19.19 44.03
CA ASN A 480 1.80 18.11 44.77
C ASN A 480 2.84 17.11 45.33
N LYS A 481 3.05 17.19 46.66
CA LYS A 481 4.04 16.38 47.39
C LYS A 481 3.50 15.06 47.95
N SER A 482 2.21 14.76 47.76
CA SER A 482 1.54 13.65 48.46
C SER A 482 1.64 12.28 47.75
N LYS A 483 1.91 12.24 46.44
CA LYS A 483 1.99 11.01 45.64
C LYS A 483 3.40 10.80 45.06
N VAL A 484 3.80 9.54 44.92
CA VAL A 484 5.07 9.18 44.28
C VAL A 484 4.97 9.43 42.78
N LYS A 485 5.94 10.14 42.20
CA LYS A 485 5.97 10.48 40.78
C LYS A 485 6.90 9.54 40.02
N HIS A 486 6.43 8.99 38.91
CA HIS A 486 7.20 8.18 37.98
C HIS A 486 7.28 8.91 36.63
N LEU A 487 8.48 9.00 36.06
CA LEU A 487 8.76 9.68 34.80
C LEU A 487 9.03 8.63 33.73
N ILE A 488 8.30 8.66 32.63
CA ILE A 488 8.38 7.66 31.60
C ILE A 488 8.42 8.33 30.24
N ILE A 489 9.38 7.94 29.41
CA ILE A 489 9.43 8.31 28.00
C ILE A 489 8.94 7.12 27.18
N VAL A 490 8.02 7.36 26.26
CA VAL A 490 7.44 6.34 25.39
C VAL A 490 7.87 6.59 23.96
N GLY A 491 8.49 5.60 23.33
CA GLY A 491 8.84 5.64 21.90
C GLY A 491 8.53 4.32 21.22
N THR A 492 8.61 4.28 19.90
CA THR A 492 8.32 3.04 19.14
C THR A 492 9.45 2.01 19.08
N PRO A 493 10.75 2.37 19.03
CA PRO A 493 11.82 1.39 18.92
C PRO A 493 12.23 0.85 20.30
N SER A 494 12.64 -0.42 20.35
CA SER A 494 13.37 -0.96 21.50
C SER A 494 14.76 -0.30 21.60
N PRO A 495 15.25 0.03 22.81
CA PRO A 495 16.59 0.59 22.99
C PRO A 495 17.69 -0.37 22.51
N THR A 496 18.65 0.15 21.78
CA THR A 496 19.92 -0.52 21.51
C THR A 496 20.84 -0.45 22.73
N GLU A 497 21.95 -1.21 22.71
CA GLU A 497 22.97 -1.11 23.78
C GLU A 497 23.53 0.31 23.92
N ALA A 498 23.68 1.04 22.81
CA ALA A 498 24.12 2.43 22.82
C ALA A 498 23.07 3.37 23.45
N ASP A 499 21.78 3.14 23.16
CA ASP A 499 20.69 3.90 23.78
C ASP A 499 20.65 3.67 25.30
N LEU A 500 20.83 2.43 25.76
CA LEU A 500 20.86 2.10 27.18
C LEU A 500 22.02 2.78 27.90
N LYS A 501 23.23 2.78 27.31
CA LYS A 501 24.39 3.51 27.85
C LYS A 501 24.11 5.00 27.98
N PHE A 502 23.42 5.59 26.99
CA PHE A 502 23.04 7.00 27.03
C PHE A 502 21.99 7.28 28.12
N ILE A 503 20.97 6.44 28.25
CA ILE A 503 19.95 6.55 29.31
C ILE A 503 20.60 6.51 30.70
N GLU A 504 21.49 5.55 30.95
CA GLU A 504 22.20 5.44 32.23
C GLU A 504 23.14 6.62 32.51
N PHE A 505 23.79 7.15 31.47
CA PHE A 505 24.56 8.39 31.58
C PHE A 505 23.69 9.58 32.04
N ILE A 506 22.50 9.75 31.48
CA ILE A 506 21.57 10.83 31.89
C ILE A 506 21.10 10.63 33.33
N LYS A 507 20.66 9.41 33.69
CA LYS A 507 20.19 9.09 35.06
C LYS A 507 21.25 9.39 36.11
N SER A 508 22.49 8.96 35.87
CA SER A 508 23.60 9.16 36.79
C SER A 508 24.05 10.63 36.87
N SER A 509 24.10 11.33 35.74
CA SER A 509 24.58 12.72 35.69
C SER A 509 23.59 13.71 36.29
N LEU A 510 22.29 13.56 35.97
CA LEU A 510 21.24 14.45 36.44
C LEU A 510 20.61 14.01 37.77
N LYS A 511 20.96 12.82 38.27
CA LYS A 511 20.37 12.21 39.47
C LYS A 511 18.83 12.16 39.41
N VAL A 512 18.30 11.89 38.21
CA VAL A 512 16.87 11.75 37.95
C VAL A 512 16.55 10.28 37.67
N SER A 513 15.46 9.79 38.25
CA SER A 513 14.91 8.48 37.92
C SER A 513 13.86 8.63 36.82
N PHE A 514 14.02 7.92 35.71
CA PHE A 514 13.02 7.81 34.67
C PHE A 514 13.13 6.47 33.93
N GLU A 515 12.06 6.08 33.25
CA GLU A 515 11.97 4.84 32.48
C GLU A 515 11.78 5.14 30.99
N TYR A 516 12.15 4.17 30.15
CA TYR A 516 11.85 4.20 28.72
C TYR A 516 11.01 2.98 28.37
N ILE A 517 9.86 3.20 27.73
CA ILE A 517 8.98 2.15 27.23
C ILE A 517 8.97 2.17 25.71
N ALA A 518 9.27 1.00 25.13
CA ALA A 518 9.08 0.76 23.70
C ALA A 518 7.63 0.28 23.45
N PHE A 519 6.87 1.02 22.65
CA PHE A 519 5.48 0.73 22.32
C PHE A 519 5.21 0.90 20.83
N ASN A 520 4.78 -0.18 20.17
CA ASN A 520 4.42 -0.17 18.75
C ASN A 520 2.91 -0.45 18.61
N PRO A 521 2.08 0.52 18.17
CA PRO A 521 0.64 0.34 18.07
C PRO A 521 0.24 -0.82 17.15
N GLY A 522 0.96 -1.03 16.05
CA GLY A 522 0.71 -2.13 15.11
C GLY A 522 1.05 -3.53 15.64
N LYS A 523 1.74 -3.65 16.78
CA LYS A 523 2.07 -4.93 17.46
C LYS A 523 1.33 -5.13 18.78
N ALA A 524 0.46 -4.21 19.19
CA ALA A 524 -0.16 -4.19 20.52
C ALA A 524 -1.14 -5.36 20.84
N ASN A 525 -1.14 -6.43 20.02
CA ASN A 525 -1.79 -7.71 20.32
C ASN A 525 -0.86 -8.73 20.99
N VAL A 526 0.41 -8.40 21.27
CA VAL A 526 1.30 -9.28 22.04
C VAL A 526 1.41 -8.74 23.47
N LEU A 527 0.62 -9.35 24.35
CA LEU A 527 0.72 -9.23 25.80
C LEU A 527 2.11 -9.70 26.24
N GLU A 528 3.05 -8.79 26.48
CA GLU A 528 4.19 -9.08 27.34
C GLU A 528 4.07 -8.26 28.62
N ASN A 529 3.90 -9.01 29.70
CA ASN A 529 3.87 -8.53 31.07
C ASN A 529 5.20 -7.83 31.39
N HIS A 530 5.14 -6.52 31.63
CA HIS A 530 6.11 -5.87 32.50
C HIS A 530 5.40 -5.46 33.81
N PRO A 531 6.08 -5.63 34.96
CA PRO A 531 5.48 -5.59 36.30
C PRO A 531 4.90 -4.23 36.71
#